data_AF-A0A8X6MPC6-F1
#
_entry.id   AF-A0A8X6MPC6-F1
#
_cell.length_a   1.000
_cell.length_b   1.000
_cell.length_c   1.000
_cell.angle_alpha   90.00
_cell.angle_beta   90.00
_cell.angle_gamma   90.00
#
_symmetry.space_group_name_H-M   'P 1'
#
loop_
_entity.id
_entity.type
_entity.pdbx_description
1 polymer ?
#
loop_
_entity_poly.entity_id
_entity_poly.type
_entity_poly.pdbx_seq_one_letter_code
_entity_poly.pdbx_strand_id
1 'polypeptide(L)'
;MIHSVYSLEQLALTKIAIHIYNESDFNALFRESPEKLRFLLAEEWEPILKRKLTSLELPLILQKEVILLIRPLSNEIDEWKLDHFAIMECSSLETPIEYVWKGKGKIDRLKTAASYIQSENYDLSKRFRMACVYWFQEEAKQLWKKMSETTRKKLSICLVLPFSCPWRRAVNDWIALIESETVDWRKHSFSFPISWYCQDSVIIQGNLLQQLSPQDRTDVLKNVMMENIPIRTKSFCLSQLNVRQFEDVFKSQPLQVYKALLTWPFYLQFQEVVDRIFECFTQEDFLLFLRYVIHVKVSNDLNDYDYVELLKDLWKRCPSHFKQYVKRSTLFEVLKIALTHDYSLPFKNRCQREIGYGIIPSPYYFLRLV
;
A
#
# COMPACT_ATOMS: atom_id res chain seq x y z
N MET A 1 2.32 -11.34 -18.36
CA MET A 1 3.06 -12.13 -17.34
C MET A 1 3.95 -11.14 -16.60
N ILE A 2 3.80 -11.02 -15.27
CA ILE A 2 4.29 -9.87 -14.49
C ILE A 2 5.78 -10.06 -14.17
N HIS A 3 6.62 -9.71 -15.14
CA HIS A 3 8.06 -9.56 -14.94
C HIS A 3 8.47 -8.20 -15.48
N SER A 4 8.19 -7.12 -14.73
CA SER A 4 8.95 -5.89 -14.96
C SER A 4 10.41 -6.17 -14.61
N VAL A 5 11.24 -6.27 -15.63
CA VAL A 5 12.70 -6.33 -15.52
C VAL A 5 13.15 -4.89 -15.30
N TYR A 6 13.58 -4.59 -14.08
CA TYR A 6 14.15 -3.29 -13.74
C TYR A 6 15.54 -3.22 -14.34
N SER A 7 15.94 -2.04 -14.79
CA SER A 7 17.33 -1.83 -15.18
C SER A 7 18.25 -1.96 -13.96
N LEU A 8 19.51 -2.33 -14.19
CA LEU A 8 20.53 -2.35 -13.13
C LEU A 8 20.67 -0.97 -12.47
N GLU A 9 20.52 0.08 -13.26
CA GLU A 9 20.51 1.47 -12.81
C GLU A 9 19.38 1.74 -11.81
N GLN A 10 18.14 1.35 -12.10
CA GLN A 10 17.01 1.51 -11.18
C GLN A 10 17.23 0.75 -9.86
N LEU A 11 17.78 -0.47 -9.93
CA LEU A 11 18.10 -1.26 -8.75
C LEU A 11 19.22 -0.61 -7.92
N ALA A 12 20.24 -0.05 -8.58
CA ALA A 12 21.35 0.64 -7.92
C ALA A 12 20.88 1.93 -7.23
N LEU A 13 20.11 2.77 -7.94
CA LEU A 13 19.50 3.99 -7.40
C LEU A 13 18.63 3.71 -6.18
N THR A 14 17.81 2.67 -6.26
CA THR A 14 16.95 2.24 -5.15
C THR A 14 17.77 1.80 -3.94
N LYS A 15 18.88 1.07 -4.14
CA LYS A 15 19.78 0.69 -3.04
C LYS A 15 20.45 1.91 -2.40
N ILE A 16 20.89 2.88 -3.18
CA ILE A 16 21.45 4.15 -2.66
C ILE A 16 20.40 4.87 -1.82
N ALA A 17 19.18 5.00 -2.34
CA ALA A 17 18.07 5.64 -1.63
C ALA A 17 17.74 4.93 -0.30
N ILE A 18 17.69 3.59 -0.29
CA ILE A 18 17.50 2.79 0.93
C ILE A 18 18.64 3.02 1.93
N HIS A 19 19.89 3.04 1.47
CA HIS A 19 21.05 3.25 2.33
C HIS A 19 20.97 4.60 3.04
N ILE A 20 20.75 5.68 2.28
CA ILE A 20 20.58 7.04 2.81
C ILE A 20 19.41 7.11 3.78
N TYR A 21 18.30 6.45 3.45
CA TYR A 21 17.12 6.45 4.31
C TYR A 21 17.41 5.82 5.68
N ASN A 22 18.14 4.70 5.70
CA ASN A 22 18.43 3.94 6.92
C ASN A 22 19.49 4.60 7.81
N GLU A 23 20.26 5.58 7.32
CA GLU A 23 21.22 6.31 8.14
C GLU A 23 20.55 7.06 9.31
N SER A 24 21.20 7.05 10.47
CA SER A 24 20.64 7.55 11.74
C SER A 24 20.17 9.00 11.67
N ASP A 25 20.93 9.87 11.03
CA ASP A 25 20.67 11.31 11.00
C ASP A 25 19.48 11.64 10.11
N PHE A 26 19.33 10.88 9.02
CA PHE A 26 18.17 11.01 8.16
C PHE A 26 16.97 10.45 8.89
N ASN A 27 17.01 9.18 9.31
CA ASN A 27 15.95 8.48 10.04
C ASN A 27 15.46 9.25 11.28
N ALA A 28 16.34 9.93 12.02
CA ALA A 28 15.97 10.76 13.17
C ALA A 28 14.95 11.86 12.81
N LEU A 29 15.12 12.52 11.66
CA LEU A 29 14.17 13.52 11.15
C LEU A 29 12.78 12.92 10.89
N PHE A 30 12.74 11.63 10.51
CA PHE A 30 11.50 10.88 10.25
C PHE A 30 10.86 10.35 11.55
N ARG A 31 11.62 10.26 12.66
CA ARG A 31 11.11 9.79 13.96
C ARG A 31 10.39 10.87 14.74
N GLU A 32 10.84 12.11 14.64
CA GLU A 32 10.31 13.21 15.46
C GLU A 32 8.86 13.60 15.11
N SER A 33 8.35 13.20 13.93
CA SER A 33 6.93 13.40 13.64
C SER A 33 6.39 12.52 12.49
N PRO A 34 5.89 11.31 12.80
CA PRO A 34 5.26 10.41 11.83
C PRO A 34 4.02 11.01 11.15
N GLU A 35 3.25 11.82 11.88
CA GLU A 35 2.09 12.51 11.31
C GLU A 35 2.51 13.61 10.34
N LYS A 36 3.66 14.28 10.56
CA LYS A 36 4.16 15.28 9.63
C LYS A 36 4.58 14.64 8.31
N LEU A 37 5.15 13.44 8.25
CA LEU A 37 5.69 12.86 6.99
C LEU A 37 4.70 12.71 5.85
N ARG A 38 3.48 12.27 6.15
CA ARG A 38 2.40 12.19 5.14
C ARG A 38 2.06 13.57 4.54
N PHE A 39 2.41 14.64 5.25
CA PHE A 39 2.12 16.03 4.93
C PHE A 39 3.38 16.91 4.82
N LEU A 40 4.59 16.35 4.96
CA LEU A 40 5.83 17.10 4.95
C LEU A 40 6.03 17.57 3.53
N LEU A 41 6.00 18.88 3.36
CA LEU A 41 6.31 19.51 2.09
C LEU A 41 7.75 19.12 1.72
N ALA A 42 7.98 18.87 0.43
CA ALA A 42 9.32 18.57 -0.09
C ALA A 42 10.37 19.57 0.42
N GLU A 43 9.93 20.82 0.61
CA GLU A 43 10.68 21.95 1.15
C GLU A 43 11.40 21.67 2.49
N GLU A 44 10.88 20.79 3.35
CA GLU A 44 11.46 20.53 4.68
C GLU A 44 12.58 19.49 4.66
N TRP A 45 12.44 18.40 3.89
CA TRP A 45 13.41 17.29 3.89
C TRP A 45 14.38 17.31 2.69
N GLU A 46 13.98 17.89 1.56
CA GLU A 46 14.79 17.91 0.33
C GLU A 46 16.12 18.65 0.50
N PRO A 47 16.22 19.80 1.20
CA PRO A 47 17.51 20.48 1.41
C PRO A 47 18.50 19.64 2.23
N ILE A 48 18.02 18.87 3.20
CA ILE A 48 18.84 17.99 4.02
C ILE A 48 19.37 16.84 3.17
N LEU A 49 18.48 16.22 2.40
CA LEU A 49 18.82 15.15 1.49
C LEU A 49 19.82 15.62 0.41
N LYS A 50 19.62 16.80 -0.19
CA LYS A 50 20.55 17.39 -1.17
C LYS A 50 21.95 17.58 -0.59
N ARG A 51 22.08 18.09 0.64
CA ARG A 51 23.38 18.21 1.31
C ARG A 51 24.05 16.85 1.47
N LYS A 52 23.30 15.83 1.88
CA LYS A 52 23.82 14.46 2.06
C LYS A 52 24.25 13.83 0.73
N LEU A 53 23.42 13.95 -0.31
CA LEU A 53 23.73 13.46 -1.64
C LEU A 53 24.96 14.14 -2.24
N THR A 54 25.14 15.44 -1.97
CA THR A 54 26.33 16.18 -2.35
C THR A 54 27.58 15.66 -1.63
N SER A 55 27.47 15.28 -0.34
CA SER A 55 28.58 14.68 0.40
C SER A 55 28.97 13.28 -0.08
N LEU A 56 28.07 12.59 -0.80
CA LEU A 56 28.35 11.31 -1.46
C LEU A 56 28.98 11.48 -2.86
N GLU A 57 29.28 12.71 -3.27
CA GLU A 57 29.86 13.05 -4.57
C GLU A 57 29.06 12.52 -5.78
N LEU A 58 27.75 12.34 -5.59
CA LEU A 58 26.88 11.83 -6.66
C LEU A 58 26.66 12.91 -7.74
N PRO A 59 26.71 12.56 -9.03
CA PRO A 59 26.32 13.46 -10.12
C PRO A 59 24.91 14.04 -9.91
N LEU A 60 24.71 15.32 -10.24
CA LEU A 60 23.44 16.03 -10.06
C LEU A 60 22.22 15.31 -10.64
N ILE A 61 22.41 14.57 -11.74
CA ILE A 61 21.35 13.77 -12.36
C ILE A 61 20.92 12.65 -11.41
N LEU A 62 21.86 11.87 -10.88
CA LEU A 62 21.56 10.78 -9.92
C LEU A 62 21.00 11.33 -8.60
N GLN A 63 21.46 12.50 -8.16
CA GLN A 63 20.88 13.14 -6.97
C GLN A 63 19.39 13.39 -7.14
N LYS A 64 18.97 13.93 -8.29
CA LYS A 64 17.55 14.17 -8.59
C LYS A 64 16.76 12.86 -8.58
N GLU A 65 17.30 11.80 -9.16
CA GLU A 65 16.63 10.50 -9.20
C GLU A 65 16.50 9.86 -7.81
N VAL A 66 17.56 9.94 -6.97
CA VAL A 66 17.49 9.45 -5.59
C VAL A 66 16.47 10.23 -4.77
N ILE A 67 16.39 11.56 -4.92
CA ILE A 67 15.37 12.39 -4.24
C ILE A 67 13.95 11.90 -4.58
N LEU A 68 13.68 11.58 -5.84
CA LEU A 68 12.38 11.06 -6.27
C LEU A 68 12.04 9.70 -5.66
N LEU A 69 13.04 8.88 -5.29
CA LEU A 69 12.84 7.57 -4.68
C LEU A 69 12.60 7.63 -3.16
N ILE A 70 13.09 8.67 -2.47
CA ILE A 70 12.95 8.78 -1.01
C ILE A 70 11.49 8.87 -0.57
N ARG A 71 10.64 9.62 -1.29
CA ARG A 71 9.22 9.75 -0.93
C ARG A 71 8.47 8.40 -1.02
N PRO A 72 8.56 7.63 -2.12
CA PRO A 72 8.02 6.27 -2.17
C PRO A 72 8.52 5.35 -1.04
N LEU A 73 9.80 5.42 -0.67
CA LEU A 73 10.38 4.62 0.42
C LEU A 73 9.80 5.02 1.79
N SER A 74 9.70 6.32 2.06
CA SER A 74 9.05 6.84 3.28
C SER A 74 7.61 6.37 3.37
N ASN A 75 6.85 6.49 2.27
CA ASN A 75 5.47 6.03 2.21
C ASN A 75 5.35 4.54 2.50
N GLU A 76 6.25 3.70 1.98
CA GLU A 76 6.24 2.26 2.24
C GLU A 76 6.47 1.93 3.73
N ILE A 77 7.33 2.70 4.42
CA ILE A 77 7.54 2.57 5.87
C ILE A 77 6.34 3.06 6.65
N ASP A 78 5.78 4.22 6.31
CA ASP A 78 4.63 4.76 7.02
C ASP A 78 3.43 3.82 6.89
N GLU A 79 3.25 3.22 5.72
CA GLU A 79 2.25 2.18 5.53
C GLU A 79 2.54 0.95 6.37
N TRP A 80 3.79 0.46 6.40
CA TRP A 80 4.16 -0.62 7.29
C TRP A 80 3.80 -0.28 8.75
N LYS A 81 4.16 0.91 9.21
CA LYS A 81 3.85 1.35 10.58
C LYS A 81 2.36 1.42 10.83
N LEU A 82 1.59 1.98 9.90
CA LEU A 82 0.14 2.08 9.99
C LEU A 82 -0.51 0.69 10.08
N ASP A 83 -0.05 -0.25 9.27
CA ASP A 83 -0.57 -1.62 9.26
C ASP A 83 -0.31 -2.35 10.58
N HIS A 84 0.85 -2.10 11.18
CA HIS A 84 1.28 -2.75 12.41
C HIS A 84 1.04 -1.89 13.66
N PHE A 85 0.39 -0.74 13.51
CA PHE A 85 0.25 0.28 14.56
C PHE A 85 -0.33 -0.30 15.86
N ALA A 86 -1.35 -1.14 15.72
CA ALA A 86 -2.03 -1.75 16.85
C ALA A 86 -1.24 -2.94 17.45
N ILE A 87 -0.31 -3.55 16.71
CA ILE A 87 0.64 -4.54 17.25
C ILE A 87 1.73 -3.82 18.05
N MET A 88 2.23 -2.70 17.52
CA MET A 88 3.32 -1.92 18.11
C MET A 88 2.87 -1.06 19.30
N GLU A 89 1.56 -0.96 19.55
CA GLU A 89 0.94 -0.19 20.64
C GLU A 89 1.52 1.23 20.72
N CYS A 90 1.04 2.17 19.87
CA CYS A 90 1.14 3.66 19.93
C CYS A 90 2.45 4.35 20.42
N SER A 91 3.03 3.92 21.54
CA SER A 91 4.14 4.47 22.28
C SER A 91 5.52 3.94 21.89
N SER A 92 5.65 2.80 21.20
CA SER A 92 7.00 2.27 20.84
C SER A 92 7.56 2.86 19.54
N LEU A 93 7.79 4.18 19.52
CA LEU A 93 8.77 4.81 18.62
C LEU A 93 10.21 4.55 19.09
N GLU A 94 10.40 3.93 20.25
CA GLU A 94 11.69 3.82 20.93
C GLU A 94 12.63 2.78 20.32
N THR A 95 12.10 1.66 19.79
CA THR A 95 12.94 0.59 19.21
C THR A 95 12.93 0.66 17.69
N PRO A 96 14.06 0.93 17.03
CA PRO A 96 14.14 0.94 15.58
C PRO A 96 13.73 -0.42 15.01
N ILE A 97 12.90 -0.42 13.97
CA ILE A 97 12.62 -1.63 13.19
C ILE A 97 13.69 -1.75 12.11
N GLU A 98 14.32 -2.91 12.03
CA GLU A 98 15.22 -3.26 10.94
C GLU A 98 14.42 -3.72 9.72
N TYR A 99 14.14 -2.79 8.81
CA TYR A 99 13.44 -3.11 7.57
C TYR A 99 14.32 -3.92 6.63
N VAL A 100 13.85 -5.10 6.25
CA VAL A 100 14.47 -5.88 5.17
C VAL A 100 13.86 -5.39 3.86
N TRP A 101 14.69 -4.95 2.91
CA TRP A 101 14.22 -4.41 1.65
C TRP A 101 14.33 -5.41 0.50
N LYS A 102 13.33 -5.40 -0.39
CA LYS A 102 13.41 -6.02 -1.73
C LYS A 102 14.11 -5.04 -2.67
N GLY A 103 14.75 -5.55 -3.72
CA GLY A 103 15.52 -4.73 -4.68
C GLY A 103 14.72 -3.62 -5.38
N LYS A 104 13.39 -3.68 -5.33
CA LYS A 104 12.49 -2.69 -5.92
C LYS A 104 12.08 -1.58 -4.95
N GLY A 105 12.67 -1.44 -3.76
CA GLY A 105 12.28 -0.39 -2.80
C GLY A 105 10.99 -0.70 -2.05
N LYS A 106 10.58 -1.98 -2.04
CA LYS A 106 9.48 -2.49 -1.22
C LYS A 106 10.05 -3.17 0.00
N ILE A 107 9.38 -3.05 1.14
CA ILE A 107 9.75 -3.83 2.32
C ILE A 107 9.49 -5.31 2.02
N ASP A 108 10.47 -6.17 2.27
CA ASP A 108 10.25 -7.60 2.42
C ASP A 108 9.57 -7.85 3.74
N ARG A 109 8.26 -7.65 3.71
CA ARG A 109 7.38 -7.72 4.86
C ARG A 109 7.51 -9.05 5.64
N LEU A 110 7.61 -10.19 4.94
CA LEU A 110 7.81 -11.51 5.58
C LEU A 110 9.13 -11.57 6.33
N LYS A 111 10.24 -11.19 5.68
CA LYS A 111 11.57 -11.21 6.32
C LYS A 111 11.70 -10.19 7.44
N THR A 112 11.08 -9.02 7.27
CA THR A 112 11.01 -7.97 8.30
C THR A 112 10.25 -8.46 9.52
N ALA A 113 9.08 -9.07 9.32
CA ALA A 113 8.31 -9.68 10.40
C ALA A 113 9.08 -10.83 11.07
N ALA A 114 9.75 -11.69 10.29
CA ALA A 114 10.59 -12.76 10.85
C ALA A 114 11.73 -12.20 11.71
N SER A 115 12.44 -11.17 11.24
CA SER A 115 13.48 -10.48 12.01
C SER A 115 12.90 -9.89 13.32
N TYR A 116 11.75 -9.22 13.22
CA TYR A 116 11.03 -8.68 14.38
C TYR A 116 10.67 -9.77 15.40
N ILE A 117 10.16 -10.91 14.93
CA ILE A 117 9.78 -12.06 15.77
C ILE A 117 11.00 -12.69 16.45
N GLN A 118 12.16 -12.68 15.82
CA GLN A 118 13.39 -13.27 16.36
C GLN A 118 14.09 -12.36 17.36
N SER A 119 13.98 -11.04 17.21
CA SER A 119 14.64 -10.06 18.06
C SER A 119 14.16 -10.10 19.52
N GLU A 120 15.10 -10.17 20.46
CA GLU A 120 14.84 -10.12 21.90
C GLU A 120 14.58 -8.71 22.44
N ASN A 121 14.79 -7.68 21.60
CA ASN A 121 14.51 -6.29 21.95
C ASN A 121 13.01 -5.98 22.07
N TYR A 122 12.16 -6.87 21.56
CA TYR A 122 10.71 -6.73 21.62
C TYR A 122 10.10 -7.67 22.65
N ASP A 123 9.05 -7.21 23.34
CA ASP A 123 8.35 -8.04 24.30
C ASP A 123 7.69 -9.26 23.63
N LEU A 124 7.55 -10.34 24.41
CA LEU A 124 6.98 -11.59 23.93
C LEU A 124 5.58 -11.40 23.33
N SER A 125 4.76 -10.48 23.88
CA SER A 125 3.39 -10.25 23.43
C SER A 125 3.36 -9.67 22.03
N LYS A 126 4.18 -8.65 21.75
CA LYS A 126 4.31 -8.06 20.42
C LYS A 126 4.87 -9.05 19.41
N ARG A 127 5.89 -9.82 19.79
CA ARG A 127 6.46 -10.87 18.94
C ARG A 127 5.43 -11.93 18.58
N PHE A 128 4.61 -12.36 19.55
CA PHE A 128 3.53 -13.31 19.32
C PHE A 128 2.44 -12.75 18.40
N ARG A 129 1.98 -11.52 18.63
CA ARG A 129 1.01 -10.86 17.75
C ARG A 129 1.52 -10.77 16.32
N MET A 130 2.79 -10.39 16.13
CA MET A 130 3.43 -10.37 14.82
C MET A 130 3.47 -11.78 14.19
N ALA A 131 3.85 -12.80 14.96
CA ALA A 131 3.86 -14.19 14.49
C ALA A 131 2.47 -14.67 14.06
N CYS A 132 1.43 -14.32 14.82
CA CYS A 132 0.04 -14.63 14.47
C CYS A 132 -0.40 -13.93 13.17
N VAL A 133 -0.10 -12.63 13.04
CA VAL A 133 -0.46 -11.84 11.84
C VAL A 133 0.24 -12.37 10.60
N TYR A 134 1.49 -12.81 10.70
CA TYR A 134 2.24 -13.33 9.55
C TYR A 134 2.16 -14.84 9.36
N TRP A 135 1.38 -15.53 10.19
CA TRP A 135 1.22 -16.99 10.15
C TRP A 135 2.53 -17.78 10.37
N PHE A 136 3.41 -17.27 11.24
CA PHE A 136 4.61 -17.99 11.70
C PHE A 136 4.23 -19.00 12.79
N GLN A 137 3.71 -20.15 12.36
CA GLN A 137 3.06 -21.14 13.24
C GLN A 137 3.95 -21.63 14.37
N GLU A 138 5.17 -22.06 14.04
CA GLU A 138 6.06 -22.68 15.01
C GLU A 138 6.61 -21.65 15.99
N GLU A 139 6.93 -20.45 15.51
CA GLU A 139 7.33 -19.32 16.31
C GLU A 139 6.20 -18.87 17.25
N ALA A 140 4.95 -18.79 16.75
CA ALA A 140 3.79 -18.44 17.56
C ALA A 140 3.59 -19.45 18.71
N LYS A 141 3.67 -20.76 18.43
CA LYS A 141 3.60 -21.82 19.46
C LYS A 141 4.73 -21.70 20.48
N GLN A 142 5.97 -21.48 20.03
CA GLN A 142 7.12 -21.34 20.91
C GLN A 142 7.01 -20.10 21.81
N LEU A 143 6.61 -18.96 21.24
CA LEU A 143 6.38 -17.73 21.97
C LEU A 143 5.24 -17.88 22.98
N TRP A 144 4.14 -18.51 22.59
CA TRP A 144 3.03 -18.81 23.50
C TRP A 144 3.50 -19.61 24.71
N LYS A 145 4.26 -20.69 24.49
CA LYS A 145 4.83 -21.53 25.56
C LYS A 145 5.73 -20.75 26.52
N LYS A 146 6.51 -19.78 26.01
CA LYS A 146 7.40 -18.92 26.82
C LYS A 146 6.65 -17.86 27.64
N MET A 147 5.42 -17.52 27.30
CA MET A 147 4.64 -16.52 28.04
C MET A 147 4.12 -17.02 29.38
N SER A 148 4.07 -16.13 30.37
CA SER A 148 3.37 -16.36 31.62
C SER A 148 1.84 -16.40 31.42
N GLU A 149 1.14 -17.07 32.34
CA GLU A 149 -0.32 -17.17 32.29
C GLU A 149 -0.99 -15.78 32.36
N THR A 150 -0.44 -14.85 33.13
CA THR A 150 -0.92 -13.46 33.19
C THR A 150 -0.83 -12.76 31.85
N THR A 151 0.29 -12.94 31.12
CA THR A 151 0.47 -12.35 29.79
C THR A 151 -0.49 -12.95 28.77
N ARG A 152 -0.66 -14.29 28.79
CA ARG A 152 -1.65 -14.98 27.95
C ARG A 152 -3.06 -14.48 28.24
N LYS A 153 -3.47 -14.39 29.51
CA LYS A 153 -4.76 -13.81 29.92
C LYS A 153 -4.93 -12.39 29.43
N LYS A 154 -3.90 -11.53 29.53
CA LYS A 154 -3.97 -10.16 28.99
C LYS A 154 -4.19 -10.13 27.48
N LEU A 155 -3.54 -11.02 26.72
CA LEU A 155 -3.76 -11.15 25.27
C LEU A 155 -5.19 -11.62 24.97
N SER A 156 -5.72 -12.57 25.74
CA SER A 156 -7.10 -13.05 25.61
C SER A 156 -8.15 -12.03 26.08
N ILE A 157 -7.80 -11.12 26.99
CA ILE A 157 -8.69 -10.08 27.59
C ILE A 157 -8.60 -8.74 26.86
N CYS A 158 -7.61 -8.52 25.98
CA CYS A 158 -7.47 -7.33 25.12
C CYS A 158 -8.60 -7.20 24.05
N LEU A 159 -9.80 -7.66 24.41
CA LEU A 159 -11.08 -7.66 23.74
C LEU A 159 -11.79 -6.30 23.74
N VAL A 160 -11.24 -5.30 24.44
CA VAL A 160 -11.92 -4.00 24.68
C VAL A 160 -11.50 -2.90 23.68
N LEU A 161 -10.50 -3.16 22.84
CA LEU A 161 -10.21 -2.29 21.69
C LEU A 161 -11.29 -2.49 20.60
N PRO A 162 -11.63 -1.45 19.83
CA PRO A 162 -12.75 -1.46 18.90
C PRO A 162 -12.70 -2.68 17.96
N PHE A 163 -13.87 -3.27 17.71
CA PHE A 163 -14.10 -4.46 16.87
C PHE A 163 -13.50 -4.38 15.44
N SER A 164 -12.98 -3.22 15.03
CA SER A 164 -12.39 -2.98 13.73
C SER A 164 -10.92 -3.41 13.58
N CYS A 165 -10.25 -3.94 14.61
CA CYS A 165 -8.86 -4.39 14.52
C CYS A 165 -8.74 -5.83 13.97
N PRO A 166 -8.31 -6.07 12.72
CA PRO A 166 -8.36 -7.41 12.11
C PRO A 166 -7.35 -8.39 12.69
N TRP A 167 -6.21 -7.89 13.18
CA TRP A 167 -5.21 -8.73 13.85
C TRP A 167 -5.77 -9.40 15.12
N ARG A 168 -6.80 -8.81 15.77
CA ARG A 168 -7.46 -9.42 16.93
C ARG A 168 -8.06 -10.78 16.58
N ARG A 169 -8.72 -10.88 15.42
CA ARG A 169 -9.31 -12.13 14.97
C ARG A 169 -8.22 -13.15 14.68
N ALA A 170 -7.18 -12.77 13.93
CA ALA A 170 -6.03 -13.64 13.67
C ALA A 170 -5.39 -14.17 14.96
N VAL A 171 -5.16 -13.30 15.95
CA VAL A 171 -4.60 -13.71 17.25
C VAL A 171 -5.55 -14.64 18.01
N ASN A 172 -6.84 -14.34 18.06
CA ASN A 172 -7.83 -15.19 18.74
C ASN A 172 -7.93 -16.58 18.11
N ASP A 173 -7.93 -16.65 16.78
CA ASP A 173 -7.97 -17.92 16.05
C ASP A 173 -6.70 -18.72 16.29
N TRP A 174 -5.54 -18.05 16.38
CA TRP A 174 -4.28 -18.67 16.77
C TRP A 174 -4.32 -19.22 18.21
N ILE A 175 -4.86 -18.46 19.16
CA ILE A 175 -5.02 -18.90 20.54
C ILE A 175 -5.91 -20.15 20.58
N ALA A 176 -7.08 -20.09 19.94
CA ALA A 176 -7.99 -21.24 19.84
C ALA A 176 -7.30 -22.45 19.17
N LEU A 177 -6.52 -22.25 18.12
CA LEU A 177 -5.79 -23.32 17.43
C LEU A 177 -4.71 -23.94 18.33
N ILE A 178 -3.94 -23.12 19.04
CA ILE A 178 -2.88 -23.57 19.95
C ILE A 178 -3.47 -24.30 21.16
N GLU A 179 -4.63 -23.85 21.66
CA GLU A 179 -5.29 -24.44 22.83
C GLU A 179 -6.12 -25.68 22.52
N SER A 180 -6.65 -25.81 21.30
CA SER A 180 -7.58 -26.90 20.95
C SER A 180 -6.92 -28.17 20.41
N GLU A 181 -5.64 -28.15 20.02
CA GLU A 181 -4.86 -29.24 19.36
C GLU A 181 -5.54 -29.93 18.13
N THR A 182 -6.80 -29.60 17.80
CA THR A 182 -7.69 -30.39 16.94
C THR A 182 -8.42 -29.56 15.87
N VAL A 183 -8.33 -28.23 15.91
CA VAL A 183 -9.01 -27.37 14.93
C VAL A 183 -8.33 -27.48 13.57
N ASP A 184 -9.05 -28.03 12.59
CA ASP A 184 -8.67 -28.00 11.18
C ASP A 184 -8.80 -26.57 10.65
N TRP A 185 -7.68 -25.84 10.69
CA TRP A 185 -7.58 -24.45 10.26
C TRP A 185 -8.07 -24.23 8.82
N ARG A 186 -7.98 -25.25 7.94
CA ARG A 186 -8.44 -25.14 6.56
C ARG A 186 -9.93 -24.86 6.51
N LYS A 187 -10.73 -25.44 7.41
CA LYS A 187 -12.18 -25.22 7.46
C LYS A 187 -12.56 -23.84 8.01
N HIS A 188 -11.72 -23.25 8.86
CA HIS A 188 -11.96 -21.90 9.41
C HIS A 188 -11.49 -20.80 8.47
N SER A 189 -10.37 -21.00 7.75
CA SER A 189 -9.75 -20.02 6.86
C SER A 189 -10.63 -19.59 5.67
N PHE A 190 -11.56 -20.44 5.20
CA PHE A 190 -12.52 -20.08 4.14
C PHE A 190 -13.81 -19.43 4.65
N SER A 191 -14.09 -19.52 5.95
CA SER A 191 -15.20 -18.78 6.58
C SER A 191 -14.78 -17.38 7.05
N PHE A 192 -13.48 -17.04 6.93
CA PHE A 192 -13.01 -15.67 7.07
C PHE A 192 -13.73 -14.83 6.02
N PRO A 193 -14.55 -13.85 6.42
CA PRO A 193 -14.65 -12.68 5.58
C PRO A 193 -13.21 -12.21 5.44
N ILE A 194 -12.76 -11.95 4.22
CA ILE A 194 -11.46 -11.34 3.92
C ILE A 194 -11.49 -9.96 4.59
N SER A 195 -11.31 -9.90 5.92
CA SER A 195 -11.97 -8.84 6.68
C SER A 195 -11.13 -7.56 6.75
N TRP A 196 -11.20 -6.83 5.64
CA TRP A 196 -11.39 -5.38 5.48
C TRP A 196 -10.40 -4.36 6.07
N TYR A 197 -9.44 -4.67 6.95
CA TYR A 197 -8.55 -3.59 7.48
C TYR A 197 -7.06 -3.89 7.66
N CYS A 198 -6.56 -5.07 7.31
CA CYS A 198 -5.11 -5.33 7.37
C CYS A 198 -4.56 -5.49 5.95
N GLN A 199 -3.67 -4.58 5.53
CA GLN A 199 -2.85 -4.78 4.34
C GLN A 199 -1.99 -6.04 4.45
N ASP A 200 -1.72 -6.53 5.67
CA ASP A 200 -1.07 -7.82 5.93
C ASP A 200 -1.90 -9.03 5.45
N SER A 201 -3.18 -8.82 5.12
CA SER A 201 -3.95 -9.79 4.36
C SER A 201 -3.24 -10.17 3.07
N VAL A 202 -2.45 -9.29 2.43
CA VAL A 202 -1.68 -9.62 1.22
C VAL A 202 -0.70 -10.76 1.42
N ILE A 203 -0.06 -10.83 2.58
CA ILE A 203 1.01 -11.80 2.84
C ILE A 203 0.43 -13.11 3.35
N ILE A 204 -0.56 -13.00 4.24
CA ILE A 204 -1.38 -14.12 4.68
C ILE A 204 -2.05 -14.74 3.46
N GLN A 205 -2.66 -13.93 2.58
CA GLN A 205 -3.24 -14.35 1.32
C GLN A 205 -2.18 -14.96 0.42
N GLY A 206 -0.99 -14.37 0.26
CA GLY A 206 0.06 -14.94 -0.58
C GLY A 206 0.42 -16.37 -0.18
N ASN A 207 0.68 -16.60 1.11
CA ASN A 207 0.99 -17.93 1.63
C ASN A 207 -0.22 -18.87 1.60
N LEU A 208 -1.42 -18.37 1.90
CA LEU A 208 -2.66 -19.15 1.89
C LEU A 208 -3.06 -19.56 0.46
N LEU A 209 -3.05 -18.60 -0.48
CA LEU A 209 -3.34 -18.78 -1.90
C LEU A 209 -2.39 -19.81 -2.54
N GLN A 210 -1.14 -19.89 -2.09
CA GLN A 210 -0.19 -20.91 -2.55
C GLN A 210 -0.55 -22.33 -2.09
N GLN A 211 -1.30 -22.46 -0.99
CA GLN A 211 -1.77 -23.75 -0.48
C GLN A 211 -3.11 -24.18 -1.09
N LEU A 212 -3.77 -23.30 -1.85
CA LEU A 212 -5.04 -23.58 -2.51
C LEU A 212 -4.85 -24.37 -3.82
N SER A 213 -5.88 -25.13 -4.19
CA SER A 213 -5.97 -25.66 -5.54
C SER A 213 -6.04 -24.51 -6.56
N PRO A 214 -5.61 -24.71 -7.82
CA PRO A 214 -5.69 -23.67 -8.84
C PRO A 214 -7.10 -23.08 -9.04
N GLN A 215 -8.13 -23.90 -8.86
CA GLN A 215 -9.53 -23.48 -8.99
C GLN A 215 -9.96 -22.62 -7.80
N ASP A 216 -9.79 -23.11 -6.58
CA ASP A 216 -10.15 -22.36 -5.36
C ASP A 216 -9.39 -21.03 -5.29
N ARG A 217 -8.11 -21.04 -5.68
CA ARG A 217 -7.31 -19.82 -5.78
C ARG A 217 -7.90 -18.81 -6.75
N THR A 218 -8.41 -19.27 -7.90
CA THR A 218 -9.06 -18.39 -8.89
C THR A 218 -10.33 -17.77 -8.30
N ASP A 219 -11.14 -18.58 -7.64
CA ASP A 219 -12.44 -18.14 -7.11
C ASP A 219 -12.25 -17.15 -5.96
N VAL A 220 -11.28 -17.41 -5.07
CA VAL A 220 -10.87 -16.44 -4.03
C VAL A 220 -10.39 -15.14 -4.67
N LEU A 221 -9.48 -15.19 -5.65
CA LEU A 221 -8.95 -13.99 -6.30
C LEU A 221 -10.05 -13.20 -7.02
N LYS A 222 -11.03 -13.86 -7.65
CA LYS A 222 -12.20 -13.20 -8.25
C LYS A 222 -13.06 -12.51 -7.21
N ASN A 223 -13.36 -13.17 -6.09
CA ASN A 223 -14.16 -12.61 -5.00
C ASN A 223 -13.49 -11.38 -4.37
N VAL A 224 -12.19 -11.49 -4.06
CA VAL A 224 -11.34 -10.39 -3.57
C VAL A 224 -11.42 -9.14 -4.46
N MET A 225 -11.48 -9.31 -5.79
CA MET A 225 -11.57 -8.18 -6.71
C MET A 225 -12.93 -7.46 -6.68
N MET A 226 -14.00 -8.20 -6.37
CA MET A 226 -15.37 -7.67 -6.24
C MET A 226 -15.61 -6.99 -4.88
N GLU A 227 -14.82 -7.32 -3.87
CA GLU A 227 -14.94 -6.71 -2.55
C GLU A 227 -14.35 -5.29 -2.52
N ASN A 228 -14.85 -4.46 -1.60
CA ASN A 228 -14.20 -3.21 -1.25
C ASN A 228 -13.04 -3.51 -0.29
N ILE A 229 -11.92 -3.89 -0.89
CA ILE A 229 -10.66 -4.11 -0.18
C ILE A 229 -9.61 -3.09 -0.64
N PRO A 230 -8.56 -2.87 0.19
CA PRO A 230 -7.48 -1.96 -0.17
C PRO A 230 -6.90 -2.26 -1.56
N ILE A 231 -6.66 -1.20 -2.33
CA ILE A 231 -6.22 -1.32 -3.73
C ILE A 231 -4.88 -2.07 -3.87
N ARG A 232 -4.03 -2.02 -2.85
CA ARG A 232 -2.78 -2.77 -2.78
C ARG A 232 -3.02 -4.27 -2.69
N THR A 233 -4.04 -4.69 -1.95
CA THR A 233 -4.46 -6.09 -1.88
C THR A 233 -4.90 -6.59 -3.25
N LYS A 234 -5.73 -5.80 -3.95
CA LYS A 234 -6.08 -6.09 -5.35
C LYS A 234 -4.85 -6.21 -6.24
N SER A 235 -3.90 -5.27 -6.12
CA SER A 235 -2.67 -5.26 -6.91
C SER A 235 -1.80 -6.50 -6.68
N PHE A 236 -1.66 -6.92 -5.42
CA PHE A 236 -1.01 -8.18 -5.08
C PHE A 236 -1.75 -9.37 -5.68
N CYS A 237 -3.06 -9.45 -5.51
CA CYS A 237 -3.86 -10.55 -6.03
C CYS A 237 -3.76 -10.66 -7.56
N LEU A 238 -3.80 -9.55 -8.27
CA LEU A 238 -3.54 -9.50 -9.72
C LEU A 238 -2.15 -10.01 -10.07
N SER A 239 -1.15 -9.76 -9.23
CA SER A 239 0.22 -10.28 -9.42
C SER A 239 0.34 -11.80 -9.36
N GLN A 240 -0.64 -12.47 -8.71
CA GLN A 240 -0.68 -13.92 -8.56
C GLN A 240 -1.46 -14.61 -9.70
N LEU A 241 -2.14 -13.85 -10.55
CA LEU A 241 -2.94 -14.40 -11.65
C LEU A 241 -2.06 -14.77 -12.84
N ASN A 242 -2.37 -15.92 -13.46
CA ASN A 242 -1.88 -16.21 -14.80
C ASN A 242 -2.62 -15.36 -15.85
N VAL A 243 -2.14 -15.37 -17.08
CA VAL A 243 -2.69 -14.53 -18.17
C VAL A 243 -4.18 -14.76 -18.41
N ARG A 244 -4.65 -16.03 -18.38
CA ARG A 244 -6.06 -16.35 -18.60
C ARG A 244 -6.93 -15.83 -17.45
N GLN A 245 -6.50 -16.06 -16.22
CA GLN A 245 -7.22 -15.59 -15.03
C GLN A 245 -7.24 -14.06 -14.94
N PHE A 246 -6.15 -13.40 -15.32
CA PHE A 246 -6.07 -11.95 -15.39
C PHE A 246 -7.08 -11.40 -16.39
N GLU A 247 -7.17 -11.96 -17.59
CA GLU A 247 -8.14 -11.53 -18.60
C GLU A 247 -9.60 -11.74 -18.14
N ASP A 248 -9.89 -12.84 -17.44
CA ASP A 248 -11.21 -13.06 -16.84
C ASP A 248 -11.57 -11.97 -15.83
N VAL A 249 -10.64 -11.65 -14.92
CA VAL A 249 -10.82 -10.62 -13.89
C VAL A 249 -10.90 -9.22 -14.50
N PHE A 250 -10.08 -8.96 -15.52
CA PHE A 250 -10.09 -7.69 -16.25
C PHE A 250 -11.44 -7.44 -16.93
N LYS A 251 -12.03 -8.46 -17.56
CA LYS A 251 -13.35 -8.35 -18.20
C LYS A 251 -14.47 -8.15 -17.19
N SER A 252 -14.38 -8.77 -16.01
CA SER A 252 -15.44 -8.67 -15.00
C SER A 252 -15.38 -7.39 -14.16
N GLN A 253 -14.17 -6.87 -13.90
CA GLN A 253 -13.95 -5.75 -12.98
C GLN A 253 -12.90 -4.75 -13.52
N PRO A 254 -13.09 -4.19 -14.73
CA PRO A 254 -12.05 -3.41 -15.40
C PRO A 254 -11.61 -2.21 -14.57
N LEU A 255 -12.55 -1.43 -14.00
CA LEU A 255 -12.25 -0.27 -13.15
C LEU A 255 -11.31 -0.60 -11.98
N GLN A 256 -11.56 -1.72 -11.30
CA GLN A 256 -10.77 -2.15 -10.15
C GLN A 256 -9.37 -2.59 -10.56
N VAL A 257 -9.24 -3.25 -11.72
CA VAL A 257 -7.95 -3.63 -12.28
C VAL A 257 -7.12 -2.40 -12.63
N TYR A 258 -7.69 -1.40 -13.31
CA TYR A 258 -6.93 -0.18 -13.63
C TYR A 258 -6.49 0.59 -12.39
N LYS A 259 -7.35 0.73 -11.38
CA LYS A 259 -6.96 1.36 -10.10
C LYS A 259 -5.77 0.61 -9.47
N ALA A 260 -5.75 -0.71 -9.56
CA ALA A 260 -4.69 -1.55 -9.00
C ALA A 260 -3.38 -1.40 -9.78
N LEU A 261 -3.45 -1.39 -11.12
CA LEU A 261 -2.29 -1.18 -11.99
C LEU A 261 -1.67 0.22 -11.85
N LEU A 262 -2.44 1.22 -11.42
CA LEU A 262 -1.90 2.54 -11.08
C LEU A 262 -1.11 2.57 -9.76
N THR A 263 -1.07 1.50 -8.98
CA THR A 263 -0.26 1.45 -7.76
C THR A 263 1.20 1.17 -8.10
N TRP A 264 2.13 1.85 -7.43
CA TRP A 264 3.53 1.53 -7.61
C TRP A 264 3.84 0.11 -7.06
N PRO A 265 4.51 -0.75 -7.84
CA PRO A 265 5.26 -0.42 -9.06
C PRO A 265 4.63 -0.91 -10.38
N PHE A 266 3.31 -1.11 -10.44
CA PHE A 266 2.62 -1.74 -11.56
C PHE A 266 2.30 -0.78 -12.74
N TYR A 267 2.79 0.46 -12.70
CA TYR A 267 2.48 1.47 -13.71
C TYR A 267 2.95 1.11 -15.13
N LEU A 268 4.04 0.34 -15.26
CA LEU A 268 4.53 -0.10 -16.57
C LEU A 268 3.49 -1.00 -17.25
N GLN A 269 2.85 -1.87 -16.47
CA GLN A 269 1.79 -2.73 -16.97
C GLN A 269 0.52 -1.93 -17.28
N PHE A 270 0.25 -0.85 -16.53
CA PHE A 270 -0.85 0.05 -16.85
C PHE A 270 -0.71 0.61 -18.28
N GLN A 271 0.50 0.97 -18.72
CA GLN A 271 0.75 1.47 -20.08
C GLN A 271 0.40 0.46 -21.17
N GLU A 272 0.58 -0.84 -20.91
CA GLU A 272 0.26 -1.91 -21.88
C GLU A 272 -1.25 -2.07 -22.10
N VAL A 273 -2.08 -1.67 -21.13
CA VAL A 273 -3.53 -1.87 -21.17
C VAL A 273 -4.34 -0.58 -21.26
N VAL A 274 -3.71 0.59 -21.13
CA VAL A 274 -4.40 1.89 -21.07
C VAL A 274 -5.33 2.15 -22.26
N ASP A 275 -5.00 1.64 -23.44
CA ASP A 275 -5.79 1.81 -24.66
C ASP A 275 -7.14 1.09 -24.59
N ARG A 276 -7.22 0.01 -23.80
CA ARG A 276 -8.43 -0.78 -23.62
C ARG A 276 -9.45 -0.09 -22.72
N ILE A 277 -9.11 1.02 -22.06
CA ILE A 277 -10.00 1.74 -21.13
C ILE A 277 -11.32 2.05 -21.82
N PHE A 278 -11.28 2.60 -23.03
CA PHE A 278 -12.47 3.05 -23.74
C PHE A 278 -13.31 1.91 -24.33
N GLU A 279 -12.76 0.70 -24.42
CA GLU A 279 -13.48 -0.50 -24.86
C GLU A 279 -14.25 -1.16 -23.72
N CYS A 280 -13.73 -1.05 -22.49
CA CYS A 280 -14.27 -1.77 -21.33
C CYS A 280 -15.03 -0.89 -20.32
N PHE A 281 -14.89 0.43 -20.38
CA PHE A 281 -15.53 1.33 -19.42
C PHE A 281 -16.89 1.81 -19.89
N THR A 282 -17.82 1.93 -18.95
CA THR A 282 -18.97 2.82 -19.10
C THR A 282 -18.56 4.27 -18.84
N GLN A 283 -19.41 5.23 -19.23
CA GLN A 283 -19.17 6.66 -18.93
C GLN A 283 -19.00 6.93 -17.43
N GLU A 284 -19.73 6.19 -16.60
CA GLU A 284 -19.64 6.27 -15.14
C GLU A 284 -18.30 5.69 -14.63
N ASP A 285 -17.87 4.53 -15.12
CA ASP A 285 -16.57 3.94 -14.77
C ASP A 285 -15.42 4.90 -15.09
N PHE A 286 -15.46 5.53 -16.27
CA PHE A 286 -14.46 6.52 -16.66
C PHE A 286 -14.45 7.74 -15.74
N LEU A 287 -15.62 8.24 -15.34
CA LEU A 287 -15.72 9.33 -14.37
C LEU A 287 -15.14 8.93 -13.01
N LEU A 288 -15.47 7.74 -12.51
CA LEU A 288 -14.94 7.20 -11.24
C LEU A 288 -13.42 6.97 -11.30
N PHE A 289 -12.91 6.55 -12.46
CA PHE A 289 -11.48 6.40 -12.70
C PHE A 289 -10.76 7.75 -12.66
N LEU A 290 -11.24 8.75 -13.41
CA LEU A 290 -10.67 10.11 -13.37
C LEU A 290 -10.68 10.68 -11.95
N ARG A 291 -11.79 10.48 -11.22
CA ARG A 291 -11.93 10.89 -9.82
C ARG A 291 -10.85 10.25 -8.95
N TYR A 292 -10.60 8.96 -9.12
CA TYR A 292 -9.54 8.24 -8.40
C TYR A 292 -8.16 8.81 -8.73
N VAL A 293 -7.81 8.98 -10.01
CA VAL A 293 -6.50 9.52 -10.41
C VAL A 293 -6.31 10.92 -9.83
N ILE A 294 -7.29 11.81 -9.98
CA ILE A 294 -7.18 13.20 -9.51
C ILE A 294 -7.07 13.27 -7.99
N HIS A 295 -7.97 12.63 -7.24
CA HIS A 295 -8.01 12.81 -5.78
C HIS A 295 -7.05 11.91 -5.03
N VAL A 296 -6.75 10.72 -5.53
CA VAL A 296 -5.85 9.78 -4.85
C VAL A 296 -4.43 9.93 -5.32
N LYS A 297 -4.21 10.14 -6.62
CA LYS A 297 -2.86 10.15 -7.22
C LYS A 297 -2.27 11.55 -7.37
N VAL A 298 -3.01 12.47 -7.99
CA VAL A 298 -2.55 13.84 -8.20
C VAL A 298 -2.60 14.64 -6.89
N SER A 299 -3.74 14.64 -6.20
CA SER A 299 -3.95 15.51 -5.01
C SER A 299 -3.12 15.12 -3.78
N ASN A 300 -2.53 13.93 -3.77
CA ASN A 300 -1.65 13.49 -2.67
C ASN A 300 -0.17 13.67 -3.01
N ASP A 301 0.13 14.32 -4.15
CA ASP A 301 1.50 14.61 -4.62
C ASP A 301 2.42 13.37 -4.50
N LEU A 302 1.87 12.18 -4.79
CA LEU A 302 2.58 10.91 -4.53
C LEU A 302 3.90 10.85 -5.32
N ASN A 303 3.99 11.57 -6.45
CA ASN A 303 5.17 11.74 -7.31
C ASN A 303 5.86 10.42 -7.67
N ASP A 304 5.16 9.29 -7.56
CA ASP A 304 5.64 7.96 -7.95
C ASP A 304 5.46 7.69 -9.45
N TYR A 305 4.70 8.55 -10.14
CA TYR A 305 4.49 8.56 -11.58
C TYR A 305 3.93 9.92 -12.03
N ASP A 306 4.13 10.30 -13.30
CA ASP A 306 3.56 11.53 -13.88
C ASP A 306 2.08 11.33 -14.24
N TYR A 307 1.24 11.36 -13.21
CA TYR A 307 -0.21 11.21 -13.38
C TYR A 307 -0.85 12.40 -14.12
N VAL A 308 -0.20 13.57 -14.14
CA VAL A 308 -0.70 14.73 -14.88
C VAL A 308 -0.54 14.50 -16.38
N GLU A 309 0.63 14.07 -16.84
CA GLU A 309 0.84 13.72 -18.25
C GLU A 309 -0.05 12.55 -18.66
N LEU A 310 -0.26 11.56 -17.79
CA LEU A 310 -1.25 10.51 -18.04
C LEU A 310 -2.66 11.05 -18.23
N LEU A 311 -3.11 11.98 -17.37
CA LEU A 311 -4.43 12.59 -17.52
C LEU A 311 -4.53 13.39 -18.82
N LYS A 312 -3.49 14.12 -19.21
CA LYS A 312 -3.43 14.87 -20.48
C LYS A 312 -3.56 13.93 -21.67
N ASP A 313 -2.78 12.86 -21.69
CA ASP A 313 -2.79 11.88 -22.77
C ASP A 313 -4.14 11.14 -22.87
N LEU A 314 -4.66 10.65 -21.73
CA LEU A 314 -5.98 10.03 -21.65
C LEU A 314 -7.07 10.98 -22.14
N TRP A 315 -7.06 12.23 -21.68
CA TRP A 315 -8.06 13.21 -22.07
C TRP A 315 -7.97 13.55 -23.56
N LYS A 316 -6.77 13.62 -24.14
CA LYS A 316 -6.58 13.83 -25.57
C LYS A 316 -7.24 12.71 -26.38
N ARG A 317 -6.97 11.45 -26.04
CA ARG A 317 -7.45 10.24 -26.72
C ARG A 317 -8.92 9.90 -26.43
N CYS A 318 -9.46 10.44 -25.34
CA CYS A 318 -10.82 10.16 -24.88
C CYS A 318 -11.89 10.48 -25.95
N PRO A 319 -12.79 9.51 -26.26
CA PRO A 319 -13.89 9.71 -27.20
C PRO A 319 -14.86 10.83 -26.78
N SER A 320 -15.55 11.41 -27.76
CA SER A 320 -16.42 12.58 -27.55
C SER A 320 -17.54 12.34 -26.52
N HIS A 321 -18.17 11.16 -26.53
CA HIS A 321 -19.27 10.84 -25.63
C HIS A 321 -18.82 10.77 -24.16
N PHE A 322 -17.62 10.24 -23.87
CA PHE A 322 -17.03 10.30 -22.52
C PHE A 322 -16.72 11.74 -22.11
N LYS A 323 -16.08 12.54 -22.99
CA LYS A 323 -15.78 13.96 -22.73
C LYS A 323 -17.05 14.75 -22.39
N GLN A 324 -18.11 14.56 -23.16
CA GLN A 324 -19.40 15.24 -22.93
C GLN A 324 -20.01 14.84 -21.59
N TYR A 325 -19.93 13.57 -21.22
CA TYR A 325 -20.40 13.10 -19.92
C TYR A 325 -19.63 13.74 -18.76
N VAL A 326 -18.29 13.72 -18.82
CA VAL A 326 -17.43 14.34 -17.81
C VAL A 326 -17.69 15.84 -17.69
N LYS A 327 -17.85 16.55 -18.81
CA LYS A 327 -18.17 18.00 -18.85
C LYS A 327 -19.45 18.38 -18.13
N ARG A 328 -20.40 17.46 -17.99
CA ARG A 328 -21.66 17.67 -17.24
C ARG A 328 -21.51 17.36 -15.75
N SER A 329 -20.39 16.77 -15.33
CA SER A 329 -20.11 16.42 -13.94
C SER A 329 -19.40 17.54 -13.19
N THR A 330 -19.53 17.55 -11.87
CA THR A 330 -18.78 18.46 -10.99
C THR A 330 -17.26 18.23 -11.00
N LEU A 331 -16.80 17.06 -11.49
CA LEU A 331 -15.38 16.76 -11.59
C LEU A 331 -14.69 17.56 -12.70
N PHE A 332 -15.43 18.08 -13.68
CA PHE A 332 -14.84 18.72 -14.85
C PHE A 332 -13.97 19.93 -14.50
N GLU A 333 -14.41 20.75 -13.53
CA GLU A 333 -13.65 21.91 -13.07
C GLU A 333 -12.32 21.48 -12.45
N VAL A 334 -12.34 20.44 -11.60
CA VAL A 334 -11.12 19.87 -10.99
C VAL A 334 -10.21 19.27 -12.06
N LEU A 335 -10.77 18.61 -13.07
CA LEU A 335 -10.01 18.04 -14.18
C LEU A 335 -9.29 19.13 -14.98
N LYS A 336 -9.92 20.27 -15.27
CA LYS A 336 -9.25 21.40 -15.96
C LYS A 336 -8.02 21.89 -15.20
N ILE A 337 -8.12 21.97 -13.87
CA ILE A 337 -7.00 22.34 -13.00
C ILE A 337 -5.90 21.26 -13.11
N ALA A 338 -6.26 19.99 -13.00
CA ALA A 338 -5.31 18.88 -13.11
C ALA A 338 -4.57 18.85 -14.45
N LEU A 339 -5.28 19.09 -15.56
CA LEU A 339 -4.71 19.11 -16.91
C LEU A 339 -3.74 20.26 -17.16
N THR A 340 -3.81 21.33 -16.35
CA THR A 340 -2.90 22.48 -16.44
C THR A 340 -1.92 22.53 -15.28
N HIS A 341 -1.86 21.47 -14.46
CA HIS A 341 -1.01 21.43 -13.29
C HIS A 341 0.45 21.30 -13.68
N ASP A 342 1.26 22.27 -13.26
CA ASP A 342 2.70 22.15 -13.14
C ASP A 342 2.99 21.91 -11.65
N TYR A 343 3.79 20.91 -11.32
CA TYR A 343 4.09 20.51 -9.93
C TYR A 343 4.84 21.58 -9.10
N SER A 344 4.83 22.85 -9.54
CA SER A 344 5.43 24.01 -8.87
C SER A 344 4.70 24.43 -7.59
N LEU A 345 3.43 24.04 -7.44
CA LEU A 345 2.59 24.32 -6.28
C LEU A 345 1.81 23.05 -5.90
N PRO A 346 1.50 22.79 -4.61
CA PRO A 346 0.67 21.64 -4.24
C PRO A 346 -0.72 21.70 -4.90
N PHE A 347 -1.17 20.60 -5.50
CA PHE A 347 -2.42 20.55 -6.26
C PHE A 347 -3.64 21.01 -5.43
N LYS A 348 -3.70 20.60 -4.16
CA LYS A 348 -4.78 20.99 -3.23
C LYS A 348 -4.87 22.50 -3.05
N ASN A 349 -3.74 23.18 -2.90
CA ASN A 349 -3.70 24.63 -2.73
C ASN A 349 -4.17 25.37 -3.99
N ARG A 350 -3.93 24.78 -5.17
CA ARG A 350 -4.42 25.32 -6.44
C ARG A 350 -5.93 25.13 -6.57
N CYS A 351 -6.44 23.92 -6.31
CA CYS A 351 -7.88 23.68 -6.33
C CYS A 351 -8.64 24.54 -5.29
N GLN A 352 -8.12 24.70 -4.08
CA GLN A 352 -8.75 25.57 -3.07
C GLN A 352 -8.85 27.02 -3.54
N ARG A 353 -7.82 27.54 -4.22
CA ARG A 353 -7.81 28.91 -4.77
C ARG A 353 -8.78 29.08 -5.93
N GLU A 354 -8.86 28.11 -6.83
CA GLU A 354 -9.62 28.26 -8.08
C GLU A 354 -11.10 27.91 -7.95
N ILE A 355 -11.48 26.97 -7.08
CA ILE A 355 -12.86 26.45 -6.99
C ILE A 355 -13.45 26.39 -5.56
N GLY A 356 -12.70 26.79 -4.53
CA GLY A 356 -13.17 26.91 -3.15
C GLY A 356 -13.19 25.60 -2.34
N TYR A 357 -13.34 25.72 -1.01
CA TYR A 357 -13.18 24.63 -0.03
C TYR A 357 -14.23 23.50 -0.12
N GLY A 358 -15.40 23.73 -0.72
CA GLY A 358 -16.52 22.79 -0.69
C GLY A 358 -16.49 21.67 -1.73
N ILE A 359 -15.59 21.73 -2.72
CA ILE A 359 -15.63 20.84 -3.90
C ILE A 359 -14.55 19.73 -3.85
N ILE A 360 -13.58 19.83 -2.93
CA ILE A 360 -12.55 18.80 -2.75
C ILE A 360 -12.94 17.97 -1.51
N PRO A 361 -13.52 16.78 -1.65
CA PRO A 361 -13.81 15.97 -0.48
C PRO A 361 -12.51 15.59 0.20
N SER A 362 -12.54 15.61 1.53
CA SER A 362 -11.42 15.19 2.37
C SER A 362 -10.90 13.83 1.88
N PRO A 363 -9.57 13.61 1.79
CA PRO A 363 -8.99 12.31 1.45
C PRO A 363 -9.55 11.17 2.31
N TYR A 364 -9.94 11.49 3.55
CA TYR A 364 -10.56 10.55 4.50
C TYR A 364 -11.98 10.11 4.12
N TYR A 365 -12.75 10.94 3.42
CA TYR A 365 -14.08 10.56 2.92
C TYR A 365 -13.98 9.56 1.77
N PHE A 366 -12.94 9.64 0.96
CA PHE A 366 -12.73 8.74 -0.17
C PHE A 366 -12.18 7.38 0.21
N LEU A 367 -11.33 7.30 1.23
CA LEU A 367 -10.88 6.02 1.78
C LEU A 367 -12.01 5.20 2.44
N ARG A 368 -13.19 5.81 2.67
CA ARG A 368 -14.40 5.12 3.20
C ARG A 368 -15.43 4.75 2.12
N LEU A 369 -15.35 5.33 0.92
CA LEU A 369 -16.32 5.13 -0.17
C LEU A 369 -15.74 4.37 -1.37
N VAL A 370 -14.43 4.16 -1.39
CA VAL A 370 -13.72 3.20 -2.26
C VAL A 370 -13.47 1.95 -1.47
#